data_AF-A8WKL6-F1
#
_entry.id   AF-A8WKL6-F1
#
_cell.length_a   1.000
_cell.length_b   1.000
_cell.length_c   1.000
_cell.angle_alpha   90.00
_cell.angle_beta   90.00
_cell.angle_gamma   90.00
#
_symmetry.space_group_name_H-M   'P 1'
#
loop_
_entity.id
_entity.type
_entity.pdbx_description
1 polymer ?
#
loop_
_entity_poly.entity_id
_entity_poly.type
_entity_poly.pdbx_seq_one_letter_code
_entity_poly.pdbx_strand_id
1 'polypeptide(L)'
;MTILNYYYLVMSSDEPSTSSTVTQKDNTVPLCTVCGDVANGKRYGTWACLGCIVFFRRTVLRKMKYKCQREERCEVTVDQNLDLNVFVDLQKDQWENHKNHVEEEEKFSDGCVFMKNTYHRRATSSDINLSLKLAIQDSNSFASQFQFFRELSEENRIKVLREFSIGFMILDQAVRTKNDADPGFWILQNDSFLGLHPDFKFEEMDENLENLEKEK
;
A
#
# COMPACT_ATOMS: atom_id res chain seq x y z
N MET A 1 -20.07 -39.21 -40.10
CA MET A 1 -20.06 -38.75 -38.69
C MET A 1 -19.55 -37.33 -38.66
N THR A 2 -20.47 -36.36 -38.61
CA THR A 2 -20.18 -34.92 -38.78
C THR A 2 -19.54 -34.32 -37.54
N ILE A 3 -18.69 -33.30 -37.69
CA ILE A 3 -17.99 -32.56 -36.63
C ILE A 3 -18.92 -32.12 -35.47
N LEU A 4 -20.20 -31.88 -35.77
CA LEU A 4 -21.25 -31.60 -34.78
C LEU A 4 -21.45 -32.71 -33.73
N ASN A 5 -21.29 -34.00 -34.10
CA ASN A 5 -21.41 -35.12 -33.17
C ASN A 5 -20.21 -35.20 -32.21
N TYR A 6 -19.00 -34.85 -32.66
CA TYR A 6 -17.83 -34.78 -31.78
C TYR A 6 -17.96 -33.63 -30.77
N TYR A 7 -18.47 -32.49 -31.25
CA TYR A 7 -18.77 -31.33 -30.41
C TYR A 7 -19.85 -31.64 -29.35
N TYR A 8 -20.90 -32.37 -29.73
CA TYR A 8 -21.97 -32.78 -28.80
C TYR A 8 -21.50 -33.84 -27.79
N LEU A 9 -20.60 -34.76 -28.19
CA LEU A 9 -20.02 -35.76 -27.29
C LEU A 9 -19.12 -35.12 -26.21
N VAL A 10 -18.31 -34.12 -26.58
CA VAL A 10 -17.47 -33.37 -25.63
C VAL A 10 -18.32 -32.49 -24.70
N MET A 11 -19.53 -32.10 -25.11
CA MET A 11 -20.43 -31.22 -24.34
C MET A 11 -21.45 -31.98 -23.47
N SER A 12 -21.64 -33.28 -23.67
CA SER A 12 -22.65 -34.11 -22.98
C SER A 12 -22.11 -34.85 -21.76
N SER A 13 -20.81 -34.72 -21.45
CA SER A 13 -20.17 -35.47 -20.37
C SER A 13 -20.26 -34.84 -18.97
N ASP A 14 -21.18 -33.92 -18.67
CA ASP A 14 -21.31 -33.35 -17.32
C ASP A 14 -22.78 -33.01 -16.96
N GLU A 15 -23.44 -33.89 -16.20
CA GLU A 15 -24.48 -33.52 -15.22
C GLU A 15 -23.85 -33.62 -13.79
N PRO A 16 -24.41 -32.92 -12.79
CA PRO A 16 -23.69 -32.39 -11.66
C PRO A 16 -23.54 -33.44 -10.58
N SER A 17 -22.30 -33.65 -10.14
CA SER A 17 -22.10 -34.23 -8.82
C SER A 17 -20.75 -33.89 -8.25
N THR A 18 -20.85 -33.43 -7.02
CA THR A 18 -19.98 -33.73 -5.88
C THR A 18 -18.60 -33.07 -5.87
N SER A 19 -18.51 -32.09 -4.95
CA SER A 19 -17.47 -32.05 -3.92
C SER A 19 -16.73 -33.38 -3.80
N SER A 20 -15.46 -33.39 -4.19
CA SER A 20 -14.51 -34.44 -3.87
C SER A 20 -13.14 -33.79 -3.73
N THR A 21 -12.85 -33.47 -2.47
CA THR A 21 -11.57 -33.72 -1.79
C THR A 21 -10.37 -33.92 -2.70
N VAL A 22 -9.51 -32.90 -2.74
CA VAL A 22 -8.14 -33.00 -3.23
C VAL A 22 -7.40 -34.01 -2.36
N THR A 23 -7.15 -35.22 -2.86
CA THR A 23 -6.14 -36.12 -2.30
C THR A 23 -4.78 -35.48 -2.50
N GLN A 24 -4.22 -34.97 -1.41
CA GLN A 24 -2.89 -34.39 -1.33
C GLN A 24 -1.82 -35.39 -1.77
N LYS A 25 -1.06 -35.03 -2.80
CA LYS A 25 0.32 -35.49 -2.98
C LYS A 25 1.15 -34.57 -3.90
N ASP A 26 1.04 -33.26 -3.70
CA ASP A 26 2.08 -32.25 -3.93
C ASP A 26 1.53 -30.90 -3.44
N ASN A 27 2.28 -30.11 -2.68
CA ASN A 27 1.79 -28.90 -2.00
C ASN A 27 1.62 -27.68 -2.93
N THR A 28 1.42 -27.88 -4.22
CA THR A 28 1.23 -26.80 -5.19
C THR A 28 -0.20 -26.80 -5.72
N VAL A 29 -0.95 -25.77 -5.37
CA VAL A 29 -2.28 -25.55 -5.92
C VAL A 29 -2.12 -25.22 -7.41
N PRO A 30 -2.73 -25.98 -8.34
CA PRO A 30 -2.57 -25.75 -9.77
C PRO A 30 -3.18 -24.39 -10.17
N LEU A 31 -2.49 -23.66 -11.04
CA LEU A 31 -2.94 -22.37 -11.57
C LEU A 31 -3.67 -22.53 -12.91
N CYS A 32 -4.59 -21.62 -13.19
CA CYS A 32 -5.34 -21.54 -14.43
C CYS A 32 -4.40 -21.17 -15.58
N THR A 33 -4.34 -22.00 -16.62
CA THR A 33 -3.47 -21.74 -17.78
C THR A 33 -3.94 -20.57 -18.65
N VAL A 34 -5.11 -19.99 -18.38
CA VAL A 34 -5.71 -18.90 -19.17
C VAL A 34 -5.47 -17.54 -18.53
N CYS A 35 -5.68 -17.42 -17.21
CA CYS A 35 -5.58 -16.13 -16.50
C CYS A 35 -4.66 -16.14 -15.28
N GLY A 36 -4.09 -17.29 -14.90
CA GLY A 36 -3.23 -17.41 -13.73
C GLY A 36 -3.94 -17.53 -12.37
N ASP A 37 -5.26 -17.39 -12.31
CA ASP A 37 -6.07 -17.60 -11.08
C ASP A 37 -6.00 -19.06 -10.59
N VAL A 38 -6.42 -19.33 -9.35
CA VAL A 38 -6.45 -20.68 -8.78
C VAL A 38 -7.35 -21.60 -9.62
N ALA A 39 -6.81 -22.73 -10.09
CA ALA A 39 -7.57 -23.66 -10.91
C ALA A 39 -8.61 -24.41 -10.06
N ASN A 40 -9.82 -24.55 -10.60
CA ASN A 40 -10.91 -25.32 -9.99
C ASN A 40 -10.94 -26.77 -10.52
N GLY A 41 -9.83 -27.25 -11.09
CA GLY A 41 -9.72 -28.55 -11.74
C GLY A 41 -9.47 -28.47 -13.24
N LYS A 42 -9.38 -29.66 -13.86
CA LYS A 42 -9.18 -29.81 -15.29
C LYS A 42 -10.53 -29.88 -16.00
N ARG A 43 -10.84 -28.90 -16.86
CA ARG A 43 -12.04 -28.88 -17.71
C ARG A 43 -11.66 -28.49 -19.13
N TYR A 44 -12.32 -29.11 -20.11
CA TYR A 44 -12.03 -28.90 -21.54
C TYR A 44 -10.55 -29.14 -21.90
N GLY A 45 -9.89 -30.06 -21.19
CA GLY A 45 -8.51 -30.47 -21.46
C GLY A 45 -7.41 -29.69 -20.74
N THR A 46 -7.72 -28.59 -20.03
CA THR A 46 -6.71 -27.77 -19.32
C THR A 46 -7.11 -27.45 -17.88
N TRP A 47 -6.14 -27.06 -17.05
CA TRP A 47 -6.38 -26.51 -15.72
C TRP A 47 -6.96 -25.10 -15.85
N ALA A 48 -8.15 -24.88 -15.33
CA ALA A 48 -8.85 -23.61 -15.47
C ALA A 48 -9.57 -23.18 -14.18
N CYS A 49 -9.60 -21.89 -13.90
CA CYS A 49 -10.44 -21.33 -12.83
C CYS A 49 -11.92 -21.34 -13.23
N LEU A 50 -12.82 -21.14 -12.26
CA LEU A 50 -14.27 -21.16 -12.52
C LEU A 50 -14.69 -20.10 -13.55
N GLY A 51 -14.09 -18.92 -13.51
CA GLY A 51 -14.37 -17.83 -14.46
C GLY A 51 -14.10 -18.22 -15.90
N CYS A 52 -12.91 -18.76 -16.17
CA CYS A 52 -12.51 -19.20 -17.51
C CYS A 52 -13.36 -20.39 -18.02
N ILE A 53 -13.70 -21.33 -17.13
CA ILE A 53 -14.58 -22.47 -17.44
C ILE A 53 -15.95 -21.97 -17.91
N VAL A 54 -16.56 -21.07 -17.15
CA VAL A 54 -17.90 -20.53 -17.45
C VAL A 54 -17.86 -19.65 -18.70
N PHE A 55 -16.82 -18.83 -18.87
CA PHE A 55 -16.64 -17.99 -20.04
C PHE A 55 -16.54 -18.83 -21.33
N PHE A 56 -15.70 -19.87 -21.32
CA PHE A 56 -15.55 -20.77 -22.46
C PHE A 56 -16.87 -21.48 -22.80
N ARG A 57 -17.52 -22.08 -21.79
CA ARG A 57 -18.83 -22.75 -21.96
C ARG A 57 -19.87 -21.82 -22.58
N ARG A 58 -20.00 -20.58 -22.07
CA ARG A 58 -20.97 -19.60 -22.59
C ARG A 58 -20.66 -19.19 -24.02
N THR A 59 -19.39 -18.91 -24.32
CA THR A 59 -18.93 -18.49 -25.64
C THR A 59 -19.23 -19.54 -26.69
N VAL A 60 -18.94 -20.80 -26.38
CA VAL A 60 -19.15 -21.94 -27.28
C VAL A 60 -20.65 -22.22 -27.47
N LEU A 61 -21.41 -22.38 -26.39
CA LEU A 61 -22.84 -22.72 -26.47
C LEU A 61 -23.66 -21.65 -27.18
N ARG A 62 -23.33 -20.38 -26.97
CA ARG A 62 -24.03 -19.24 -27.60
C ARG A 62 -23.40 -18.79 -28.91
N LYS A 63 -22.34 -19.47 -29.38
CA LYS A 63 -21.59 -19.12 -30.60
C LYS A 63 -21.20 -17.62 -30.64
N MET A 64 -20.76 -17.09 -29.49
CA MET A 64 -20.42 -15.67 -29.37
C MET A 64 -19.15 -15.36 -30.16
N LYS A 65 -19.17 -14.27 -30.92
CA LYS A 65 -18.00 -13.71 -31.59
C LYS A 65 -17.64 -12.39 -30.93
N TYR A 66 -16.43 -12.29 -30.39
CA TYR A 66 -15.93 -11.07 -29.79
C TYR A 66 -15.04 -10.32 -30.78
N LYS A 67 -15.04 -8.99 -30.70
CA LYS A 67 -14.09 -8.12 -31.42
C LYS A 67 -13.34 -7.30 -30.38
N CYS A 68 -12.01 -7.38 -30.39
CA CYS A 68 -11.18 -6.54 -29.54
C CYS A 68 -11.32 -5.08 -29.99
N GLN A 69 -11.41 -4.16 -29.02
CA GLN A 69 -11.42 -2.72 -29.28
C GLN A 69 -10.01 -2.11 -29.22
N ARG A 70 -8.99 -2.93 -28.93
CA ARG A 70 -7.58 -2.57 -28.86
C ARG A 70 -6.80 -3.35 -29.93
N GLU A 71 -5.53 -3.62 -29.70
CA GLU A 71 -4.62 -4.27 -30.67
C GLU A 71 -4.58 -5.81 -30.57
N GLU A 72 -5.59 -6.44 -29.96
CA GLU A 72 -5.64 -7.91 -29.75
C GLU A 72 -4.48 -8.50 -28.93
N ARG A 73 -3.58 -7.67 -28.40
CA ARG A 73 -2.46 -8.04 -27.50
C ARG A 73 -2.78 -7.83 -26.03
N CYS A 74 -4.04 -8.04 -25.64
CA CYS A 74 -4.46 -7.86 -24.26
C CYS A 74 -3.91 -9.01 -23.42
N GLU A 75 -3.12 -8.69 -22.40
CA GLU A 75 -2.73 -9.69 -21.41
C GLU A 75 -3.97 -10.14 -20.62
N VAL A 76 -4.12 -11.45 -20.46
CA VAL A 76 -5.22 -12.07 -19.71
C VAL A 76 -4.65 -12.56 -18.39
N THR A 77 -4.79 -11.74 -17.35
CA THR A 77 -4.38 -12.05 -15.98
C THR A 77 -5.56 -11.82 -15.05
N VAL A 78 -5.50 -12.42 -13.86
CA VAL A 78 -6.33 -11.94 -12.75
C VAL A 78 -5.92 -10.51 -12.48
N ASP A 79 -6.89 -9.59 -12.58
CA ASP A 79 -6.71 -8.26 -12.00
C ASP A 79 -6.38 -8.51 -10.53
N GLN A 80 -5.19 -8.10 -10.08
CA GLN A 80 -4.83 -8.17 -8.68
C GLN A 80 -5.76 -7.17 -8.00
N ASN A 81 -6.95 -7.64 -7.60
CA ASN A 81 -7.85 -6.86 -6.77
C ASN A 81 -7.02 -6.39 -5.60
N LEU A 82 -6.75 -5.09 -5.59
CA LEU A 82 -5.96 -4.44 -4.58
C LEU A 82 -6.74 -4.57 -3.27
N ASP A 83 -6.39 -5.57 -2.47
CA ASP A 83 -7.01 -5.75 -1.16
C ASP A 83 -6.53 -4.60 -0.28
N LEU A 84 -7.38 -3.60 -0.11
CA LEU A 84 -7.08 -2.41 0.67
C LEU A 84 -6.77 -2.75 2.14
N ASN A 85 -7.19 -3.92 2.64
CA ASN A 85 -6.84 -4.37 3.99
C ASN A 85 -5.33 -4.55 4.17
N VAL A 86 -4.62 -4.94 3.10
CA VAL A 86 -3.14 -5.05 3.13
C VAL A 86 -2.49 -3.73 3.49
N PHE A 87 -3.02 -2.60 2.99
CA PHE A 87 -2.48 -1.29 3.33
C PHE A 87 -2.83 -0.84 4.74
N VAL A 88 -4.03 -1.20 5.22
CA VAL A 88 -4.43 -0.93 6.60
C VAL A 88 -3.52 -1.67 7.57
N ASP A 89 -3.21 -2.94 7.30
CA ASP A 89 -2.33 -3.72 8.16
C ASP A 89 -0.88 -3.24 8.06
N LEU A 90 -0.41 -2.89 6.85
CA LEU A 90 0.90 -2.26 6.67
C LEU A 90 1.04 -0.98 7.50
N GLN A 91 0.02 -0.11 7.49
CA GLN A 91 0.05 1.14 8.24
C GLN A 91 0.13 0.89 9.76
N LYS A 92 -0.59 -0.12 10.27
CA LYS A 92 -0.49 -0.51 11.69
C LYS A 92 0.92 -0.97 12.04
N ASP A 93 1.52 -1.82 11.22
CA ASP A 93 2.87 -2.34 11.44
C ASP A 93 3.91 -1.20 11.46
N GLN A 94 3.77 -0.22 10.57
CA GLN A 94 4.61 0.98 10.55
C GLN A 94 4.48 1.77 11.85
N TRP A 95 3.25 2.01 12.33
CA TRP A 95 3.02 2.70 13.60
C TRP A 95 3.60 1.96 14.80
N GLU A 96 3.47 0.64 14.87
CA GLU A 96 4.10 -0.15 15.93
C GLU A 96 5.62 -0.04 15.87
N ASN A 97 6.22 -0.03 14.67
CA ASN A 97 7.66 0.19 14.53
C ASN A 97 8.08 1.59 15.01
N HIS A 98 7.30 2.62 14.72
CA HIS A 98 7.59 3.98 15.17
C HIS A 98 7.61 4.10 16.70
N LYS A 99 6.76 3.33 17.40
CA LYS A 99 6.76 3.28 18.87
C LYS A 99 8.10 2.83 19.46
N ASN A 100 8.86 1.99 18.75
CA ASN A 100 10.20 1.57 19.20
C ASN A 100 11.20 2.73 19.29
N HIS A 101 10.88 3.87 18.68
CA HIS A 101 11.71 5.07 18.67
C HIS A 101 11.17 6.15 19.61
N VAL A 102 10.12 5.86 20.38
CA VAL A 102 9.58 6.75 21.41
C VAL A 102 10.43 6.57 22.66
N GLU A 103 11.17 7.62 23.03
CA GLU A 103 12.00 7.62 24.23
C GLU A 103 11.13 7.95 25.45
N GLU A 104 10.90 6.95 26.31
CA GLU A 104 10.08 7.12 27.52
C GLU A 104 10.79 7.89 28.64
N GLU A 105 12.12 7.77 28.74
CA GLU A 105 12.93 8.38 29.80
C GLU A 105 12.92 9.92 29.74
N GLU A 106 12.69 10.50 28.56
CA GLU A 106 12.72 11.94 28.35
C GLU A 106 11.37 12.65 28.56
N LYS A 107 10.27 11.90 28.81
CA LYS A 107 8.91 12.45 29.00
C LYS A 107 8.73 13.28 30.28
N PHE A 108 9.73 13.27 31.17
CA PHE A 108 9.74 13.99 32.45
C PHE A 108 10.85 15.04 32.54
N SER A 109 11.42 15.43 31.39
CA SER A 109 12.44 16.47 31.29
C SER A 109 11.85 17.88 31.15
N ASP A 110 12.70 18.89 31.36
CA ASP A 110 12.34 20.30 31.20
C ASP A 110 11.93 20.62 29.74
N GLY A 111 10.81 21.32 29.55
CA GLY A 111 10.24 21.62 28.23
C GLY A 111 9.26 20.58 27.65
N CYS A 112 8.86 19.56 28.41
CA CYS A 112 7.75 18.67 28.05
C CYS A 112 6.40 19.37 28.18
N VAL A 113 5.45 19.00 27.32
CA VAL A 113 4.08 19.54 27.31
C VAL A 113 3.09 18.40 27.48
N PHE A 114 2.09 18.61 28.35
CA PHE A 114 1.00 17.67 28.52
C PHE A 114 -0.14 18.02 27.56
N MET A 115 -0.43 17.12 26.62
CA MET A 115 -1.48 17.27 25.62
C MET A 115 -2.29 15.99 25.57
N LYS A 116 -3.63 16.10 25.46
CA LYS A 116 -4.54 14.94 25.25
C LYS A 116 -4.27 13.71 26.14
N ASN A 117 -3.96 13.94 27.42
CA ASN A 117 -3.68 12.92 28.45
C ASN A 117 -2.30 12.25 28.41
N THR A 118 -1.35 12.78 27.63
CA THR A 118 0.02 12.26 27.55
C THR A 118 1.06 13.38 27.58
N TYR A 119 2.26 13.05 28.08
CA TYR A 119 3.41 13.96 28.03
C TYR A 119 4.17 13.76 26.73
N HIS A 120 4.44 14.88 26.06
CA HIS A 120 5.23 14.94 24.84
C HIS A 120 6.45 15.82 25.05
N ARG A 121 7.61 15.34 24.59
CA ARG A 121 8.84 16.14 24.57
C ARG A 121 8.97 16.92 23.27
N ARG A 122 9.71 18.03 23.32
CA ARG A 122 10.05 18.80 22.13
C ARG A 122 10.93 17.97 21.19
N ALA A 123 10.67 18.09 19.89
CA ALA A 123 11.50 17.51 18.85
C ALA A 123 12.85 18.24 18.73
N THR A 124 13.91 17.44 18.62
CA THR A 124 15.27 17.83 18.29
C THR A 124 15.55 17.63 16.80
N SER A 125 16.71 18.08 16.33
CA SER A 125 17.16 17.80 14.96
C SER A 125 17.30 16.30 14.67
N SER A 126 17.62 15.49 15.69
CA SER A 126 17.68 14.03 15.57
C SER A 126 16.30 13.42 15.28
N ASP A 127 15.24 13.95 15.91
CA ASP A 127 13.87 13.47 15.72
C ASP A 127 13.34 13.80 14.32
N ILE A 128 13.67 14.98 13.81
CA ILE A 128 13.34 15.37 12.44
C ILE A 128 14.06 14.46 11.44
N ASN A 129 15.35 14.21 11.65
CA ASN A 129 16.14 13.30 10.81
C ASN A 129 15.61 11.87 10.85
N LEU A 130 15.19 11.40 12.02
CA LEU A 130 14.55 10.10 12.18
C LEU A 130 13.22 10.05 11.41
N SER A 131 12.37 11.07 11.57
CA SER A 131 11.07 11.18 10.88
C SER A 131 11.22 11.11 9.36
N LEU A 132 12.22 11.80 8.80
CA LEU A 132 12.53 11.75 7.38
C LEU A 132 13.01 10.37 6.93
N LYS A 133 13.83 9.68 7.74
CA LYS A 133 14.29 8.32 7.43
C LYS A 133 13.14 7.32 7.43
N LEU A 134 12.28 7.37 8.46
CA LEU A 134 11.10 6.52 8.59
C LEU A 134 10.17 6.73 7.38
N ALA A 135 9.91 7.97 7.00
CA ALA A 135 9.07 8.28 5.84
C ALA A 135 9.55 7.66 4.53
N ILE A 136 10.86 7.61 4.29
CA ILE A 136 11.43 6.97 3.09
C ILE A 136 11.27 5.45 3.17
N GLN A 137 11.45 4.86 4.36
CA GLN A 137 11.28 3.42 4.56
C GLN A 137 9.82 3.01 4.37
N ASP A 138 8.90 3.77 4.94
CA ASP A 138 7.47 3.52 4.88
C ASP A 138 6.92 3.67 3.47
N SER A 139 7.30 4.75 2.78
CA SER A 139 6.90 4.99 1.40
C SER A 139 7.42 3.89 0.47
N ASN A 140 8.65 3.41 0.70
CA ASN A 140 9.21 2.29 -0.05
C ASN A 140 8.47 0.99 0.24
N SER A 141 8.10 0.72 1.51
CA SER A 141 7.33 -0.47 1.89
C SER A 141 5.94 -0.47 1.25
N PHE A 142 5.27 0.69 1.24
CA PHE A 142 3.99 0.91 0.57
C PHE A 142 4.10 0.73 -0.94
N ALA A 143 5.06 1.41 -1.59
CA ALA A 143 5.26 1.31 -3.03
C ALA A 143 5.62 -0.12 -3.46
N SER A 144 6.36 -0.84 -2.62
CA SER A 144 6.74 -2.23 -2.88
C SER A 144 5.56 -3.21 -2.86
N GLN A 145 4.37 -2.81 -2.39
CA GLN A 145 3.16 -3.63 -2.52
C GLN A 145 2.71 -3.75 -3.98
N PHE A 146 3.06 -2.78 -4.83
CA PHE A 146 2.64 -2.74 -6.22
C PHE A 146 3.63 -3.45 -7.15
N GLN A 147 3.13 -4.36 -7.98
CA GLN A 147 3.96 -5.10 -8.95
C GLN A 147 4.69 -4.15 -9.92
N PHE A 148 3.98 -3.16 -10.46
CA PHE A 148 4.57 -2.20 -11.40
C PHE A 148 5.77 -1.44 -10.80
N PHE A 149 5.75 -1.16 -9.49
CA PHE A 149 6.85 -0.48 -8.81
C PHE A 149 8.05 -1.42 -8.61
N ARG A 150 7.79 -2.68 -8.27
CA ARG A 150 8.83 -3.72 -8.17
C ARG A 150 9.53 -3.97 -9.51
N GLU A 151 8.83 -3.81 -10.62
CA GLU A 151 9.39 -4.00 -11.97
C GLU A 151 10.23 -2.83 -12.47
N LEU A 152 10.15 -1.64 -11.83
CA LEU A 152 10.98 -0.50 -12.20
C LEU A 152 12.47 -0.76 -11.92
N SER A 153 13.34 -0.09 -12.70
CA SER A 153 14.76 0.01 -12.36
C SER A 153 14.97 0.76 -11.04
N GLU A 154 16.08 0.49 -10.35
CA GLU A 154 16.42 1.16 -9.09
C GLU A 154 16.41 2.69 -9.22
N GLU A 155 16.99 3.22 -10.31
CA GLU A 155 17.00 4.64 -10.61
C GLU A 155 15.59 5.25 -10.67
N ASN A 156 14.65 4.54 -11.32
CA ASN A 156 13.28 5.01 -11.45
C ASN A 156 12.50 4.89 -10.14
N ARG A 157 12.74 3.86 -9.33
CA ARG A 157 12.17 3.76 -7.97
C ARG A 157 12.60 4.94 -7.11
N ILE A 158 13.88 5.29 -7.14
CA ILE A 158 14.41 6.45 -6.41
C ILE A 158 13.72 7.74 -6.84
N LYS A 159 13.53 7.97 -8.14
CA LYS A 159 12.82 9.16 -8.64
C LYS A 159 11.40 9.25 -8.07
N VAL A 160 10.66 8.15 -8.07
CA VAL A 160 9.29 8.11 -7.49
C VAL A 160 9.34 8.39 -5.99
N LEU A 161 10.18 7.69 -5.23
CA LEU A 161 10.25 7.86 -3.78
C LEU A 161 10.68 9.28 -3.39
N ARG A 162 11.60 9.90 -4.13
CA ARG A 162 12.05 11.27 -3.87
C ARG A 162 10.92 12.29 -3.95
N GLU A 163 9.96 12.11 -4.86
CA GLU A 163 8.84 13.03 -5.03
C GLU A 163 7.75 12.80 -3.98
N PHE A 164 7.48 11.54 -3.60
CA PHE A 164 6.28 11.19 -2.83
C PHE A 164 6.51 10.81 -1.36
N SER A 165 7.76 10.56 -0.92
CA SER A 165 8.02 10.13 0.48
C SER A 165 7.65 11.19 1.51
N ILE A 166 7.89 12.48 1.21
CA ILE A 166 7.51 13.59 2.11
C ILE A 166 5.98 13.68 2.24
N GLY A 167 5.24 13.40 1.17
CA GLY A 167 3.78 13.35 1.22
C GLY A 167 3.27 12.29 2.18
N PHE A 168 3.89 11.10 2.18
CA PHE A 168 3.58 10.04 3.14
C PHE A 168 3.81 10.50 4.59
N MET A 169 4.96 11.14 4.84
CA MET A 169 5.31 11.70 6.15
C MET A 169 4.25 12.68 6.66
N ILE A 170 3.85 13.64 5.83
CA ILE A 170 2.92 14.72 6.21
C ILE A 170 1.52 14.15 6.49
N LEU A 171 1.06 13.21 5.66
CA LEU A 171 -0.26 12.59 5.84
C LEU A 171 -0.33 11.79 7.14
N ASP A 172 0.71 11.01 7.43
CA ASP A 172 0.82 10.24 8.66
C ASP A 172 0.78 11.13 9.91
N GLN A 173 1.64 12.14 9.93
CA GLN A 173 1.74 13.10 11.02
C GLN A 173 0.46 13.94 11.18
N ALA A 174 -0.23 14.28 10.08
CA ALA A 174 -1.46 15.07 10.13
C ALA A 174 -2.59 14.32 10.85
N VAL A 175 -2.73 13.01 10.60
CA VAL A 175 -3.75 12.18 11.28
C VAL A 175 -3.47 12.11 12.77
N ARG A 176 -2.22 11.89 13.15
CA ARG A 176 -1.80 11.87 14.56
C ARG A 176 -1.99 13.21 15.25
N THR A 177 -1.47 14.28 14.65
CA THR A 177 -1.57 15.65 15.18
C THR A 177 -3.03 16.04 15.43
N LYS A 178 -3.95 15.67 14.53
CA LYS A 178 -5.38 15.94 14.71
C LYS A 178 -5.97 15.26 15.96
N ASN A 179 -5.51 14.06 16.29
CA ASN A 179 -6.06 13.26 17.38
C ASN A 179 -5.38 13.57 18.72
N ASP A 180 -4.05 13.77 18.69
CA ASP A 180 -3.19 13.72 19.86
C ASP A 180 -2.61 15.09 20.25
N ALA A 181 -2.72 16.12 19.39
CA ALA A 181 -2.16 17.45 19.66
C ALA A 181 -3.24 18.49 19.99
N ASP A 182 -2.85 19.47 20.79
CA ASP A 182 -3.60 20.73 20.94
C ASP A 182 -3.26 21.71 19.80
N PRO A 183 -4.11 22.72 19.52
CA PRO A 183 -3.85 23.69 18.46
C PRO A 183 -2.49 24.39 18.61
N GLY A 184 -1.72 24.44 17.52
CA GLY A 184 -0.39 25.05 17.49
C GLY A 184 0.78 24.08 17.68
N PHE A 185 0.49 22.81 17.94
CA PHE A 185 1.48 21.73 18.00
C PHE A 185 1.35 20.77 16.83
N TRP A 186 2.45 20.13 16.46
CA TRP A 186 2.55 19.13 15.41
C TRP A 186 3.35 17.93 15.91
N ILE A 187 2.82 16.72 15.77
CA ILE A 187 3.41 15.50 16.32
C ILE A 187 4.18 14.73 15.25
N LEU A 188 5.42 14.36 15.56
CA LEU A 188 6.30 13.53 14.72
C LEU A 188 6.05 12.03 14.95
N GLN A 189 6.64 11.18 14.09
CA GLN A 189 6.48 9.72 14.15
C GLN A 189 6.90 9.12 15.50
N ASN A 190 7.87 9.71 16.17
CA ASN A 190 8.35 9.26 17.47
C ASN A 190 7.69 9.97 18.67
N ASP A 191 6.52 10.58 18.47
CA ASP A 191 5.72 11.20 19.54
C ASP A 191 6.27 12.51 20.12
N SER A 192 7.42 12.96 19.61
CA SER A 192 7.95 14.30 19.86
C SER A 192 7.15 15.37 19.10
N PHE A 193 7.14 16.62 19.61
CA PHE A 193 6.35 17.69 19.02
C PHE A 193 7.20 18.83 18.43
N LEU A 194 6.69 19.43 17.36
CA LEU A 194 7.07 20.74 16.82
C LEU A 194 6.01 21.78 17.22
N GLY A 195 6.43 22.97 17.64
CA GLY A 195 5.51 24.03 18.05
C GLY A 195 6.14 25.01 19.03
N LEU A 196 5.62 26.24 19.06
CA LEU A 196 6.04 27.26 20.02
C LEU A 196 5.29 27.04 21.34
N HIS A 197 6.06 26.82 22.41
CA HIS A 197 5.50 26.87 23.76
C HIS A 197 5.26 28.35 24.10
N PRO A 198 4.18 28.72 24.83
CA PRO A 198 3.95 30.11 25.26
C PRO A 198 5.15 30.74 26.00
N ASP A 199 6.00 29.92 26.62
CA ASP A 199 7.18 30.39 27.35
C ASP A 199 8.41 30.66 26.45
N PHE A 200 8.35 30.30 25.17
CA PHE A 200 9.40 30.58 24.20
C PHE A 200 9.02 31.83 23.40
N LYS A 201 9.25 33.01 23.98
CA LYS A 201 9.36 34.23 23.18
C LYS A 201 10.66 34.10 22.38
N PHE A 202 10.58 34.07 21.05
CA PHE A 202 11.74 34.49 20.27
C PHE A 202 12.06 35.90 20.78
N GLU A 203 13.20 36.08 21.45
CA GLU A 203 13.77 37.43 21.50
C GLU A 203 13.83 37.88 20.05
N GLU A 204 13.12 38.96 19.73
CA GLU A 204 13.07 39.54 18.40
C GLU A 204 14.50 39.90 18.00
N MET A 205 15.15 38.97 17.31
CA MET A 205 16.45 39.22 16.70
C MET A 205 16.18 39.94 15.38
N ASP A 206 16.01 41.26 15.47
CA ASP A 206 16.67 42.29 14.65
C ASP A 206 15.83 43.57 14.49
N GLU A 207 15.85 44.45 15.51
CA GLU A 207 15.72 45.91 15.29
C GLU A 207 17.02 46.54 14.75
N ASN A 208 18.09 45.76 14.55
CA ASN A 208 19.36 46.27 14.05
C ASN A 208 19.56 46.15 12.53
N LEU A 209 18.68 45.46 11.79
CA LEU A 209 18.73 45.48 10.32
C LEU A 209 18.08 46.74 9.70
N GLU A 210 17.12 47.39 10.38
CA GLU A 210 16.51 48.64 9.86
C GLU A 210 17.41 49.87 10.02
N ASN A 211 18.48 49.78 10.83
CA ASN A 211 19.43 50.88 11.01
C ASN A 211 20.62 50.82 10.03
N LEU A 212 20.87 49.68 9.37
CA LEU A 212 21.92 49.55 8.36
C LEU A 212 21.50 50.00 6.95
N GLU A 213 20.20 50.15 6.69
CA GLU A 213 19.68 50.70 5.43
C GLU A 213 19.51 52.23 5.45
N LYS A 214 19.73 52.90 6.60
CA LYS A 214 19.61 54.36 6.74
C LYS A 214 20.93 55.13 6.66
N GLU A 215 22.07 54.44 6.49
CA GLU A 215 23.41 55.07 6.34
C GLU A 215 24.04 54.88 4.94
N LYS A 216 23.24 54.70 3.89
CA LYS A 216 23.71 54.81 2.49
C LYS A 216 23.10 55.97 1.72
#